data_AF-A0A2H9PQI6-F1
#
_entry.id   AF-A0A2H9PQI6-F1
#
_cell.length_a   1.000
_cell.length_b   1.000
_cell.length_c   1.000
_cell.angle_alpha   90.00
_cell.angle_beta   90.00
_cell.angle_gamma   90.00
#
_symmetry.space_group_name_H-M   'P 1'
#
loop_
_entity.id
_entity.type
_entity.pdbx_description
1 polymer ?
#
loop_
_entity_poly.entity_id
_entity_poly.type
_entity_poly.pdbx_seq_one_letter_code
_entity_poly.pdbx_strand_id
1 'polypeptide(L)'
;MDETFFELPGSSIRGIPLCSSNNKRLRLGFIEVGCHPKGKYGQLRDKRKFLKQFWQEEYKKPYGLNWTPQMYRALVHYDPHRNTQPPIGELQTDLTITYQYITPEMLASLSEDERRTIAKYVTHVHDERRAKDLLHTLEGILHTNDAERLHRLIIERNGTRLSRIKGKMAEILGLKDFERSIPSGMNLYQNGEIEYFTERYRNGTEIDGILTFYAQERFIELTENLRKLNHLVVRDRWHQ
;
A
#
# COMPACT_ATOMS: atom_id res chain seq x y z
N MET A 1 -23.47 -20.07 17.74
CA MET A 1 -23.65 -18.78 17.06
C MET A 1 -23.29 -19.02 15.63
N ASP A 2 -24.15 -18.67 14.68
CA ASP A 2 -23.77 -18.70 13.27
C ASP A 2 -22.54 -17.80 13.10
N GLU A 3 -21.45 -18.37 12.60
CA GLU A 3 -20.22 -17.63 12.38
C GLU A 3 -20.50 -16.53 11.36
N THR A 4 -20.47 -15.28 11.81
CA THR A 4 -20.58 -14.14 10.91
C THR A 4 -19.17 -13.83 10.38
N PHE A 5 -19.05 -13.76 9.06
CA PHE A 5 -17.79 -13.49 8.38
C PHE A 5 -17.79 -12.06 7.84
N PHE A 6 -16.62 -11.44 7.86
CA PHE A 6 -16.34 -10.25 7.06
C PHE A 6 -16.16 -10.67 5.60
N GLU A 7 -16.94 -10.04 4.75
CA GLU A 7 -16.76 -10.06 3.31
C GLU A 7 -16.13 -8.74 2.90
N LEU A 8 -15.02 -8.83 2.15
CA LEU A 8 -14.42 -7.65 1.57
C LEU A 8 -15.42 -7.08 0.56
N PRO A 9 -15.77 -5.78 0.67
CA PRO A 9 -16.72 -5.17 -0.26
C PRO A 9 -16.30 -5.44 -1.70
N GLY A 10 -17.26 -5.83 -2.55
CA GLY A 10 -17.09 -6.12 -3.99
C GLY A 10 -15.82 -6.91 -4.30
N SER A 11 -15.58 -7.96 -3.52
CA SER A 11 -14.53 -8.94 -3.76
C SER A 11 -15.14 -10.33 -3.71
N SER A 12 -14.51 -11.28 -4.41
CA SER A 12 -14.80 -12.71 -4.25
C SER A 12 -14.22 -13.28 -2.94
N ILE A 13 -13.38 -12.51 -2.23
CA ILE A 13 -12.82 -12.89 -0.93
C ILE A 13 -13.92 -12.88 0.14
N ARG A 14 -14.26 -14.08 0.61
CA ARG A 14 -15.26 -14.33 1.65
C ARG A 14 -14.67 -15.15 2.78
N GLY A 15 -15.41 -15.26 3.88
CA GLY A 15 -15.07 -16.18 4.96
C GLY A 15 -13.96 -15.71 5.89
N ILE A 16 -13.70 -14.39 5.99
CA ILE A 16 -12.77 -13.85 6.99
C ILE A 16 -13.52 -13.79 8.33
N PRO A 17 -13.17 -14.56 9.36
CA PRO A 17 -13.95 -14.55 10.60
C PRO A 17 -13.97 -13.16 11.26
N LEU A 18 -15.13 -12.76 11.80
CA LEU A 18 -15.21 -11.50 12.55
C LEU A 18 -14.52 -11.58 13.91
N CYS A 19 -14.48 -12.78 14.48
CA CYS A 19 -13.75 -13.13 15.68
C CYS A 19 -12.90 -14.37 15.39
N SER A 20 -11.67 -14.38 15.88
CA SER A 20 -10.84 -15.58 15.89
C SER A 20 -11.34 -16.61 16.90
N SER A 21 -10.77 -17.83 16.85
CA SER A 21 -11.07 -18.92 17.81
C SER A 21 -10.83 -18.57 19.27
N ASN A 22 -9.92 -17.62 19.57
CA ASN A 22 -9.67 -17.08 20.91
C ASN A 22 -10.43 -15.77 21.19
N ASN A 23 -11.54 -15.54 20.49
CA ASN A 23 -12.47 -14.42 20.67
C ASN A 23 -11.83 -13.03 20.50
N LYS A 24 -10.75 -12.92 19.71
CA LYS A 24 -10.18 -11.63 19.33
C LYS A 24 -10.91 -11.11 18.10
N ARG A 25 -11.30 -9.83 18.14
CA ARG A 25 -11.99 -9.17 17.03
C ARG A 25 -11.05 -8.92 15.85
N LEU A 26 -11.61 -9.00 14.64
CA LEU A 26 -10.95 -8.63 13.40
C LEU A 26 -10.42 -7.19 13.46
N ARG A 27 -9.20 -7.01 12.99
CA ARG A 27 -8.53 -5.73 12.76
C ARG A 27 -8.15 -5.63 11.29
N LEU A 28 -8.15 -4.39 10.80
CA LEU A 28 -7.87 -4.10 9.40
C LEU A 28 -6.70 -3.12 9.30
N GLY A 29 -5.80 -3.33 8.35
CA GLY A 29 -4.74 -2.39 8.00
C GLY A 29 -4.91 -1.93 6.56
N PHE A 30 -4.99 -0.63 6.33
CA PHE A 30 -5.02 -0.06 4.98
C PHE A 30 -3.62 0.37 4.58
N ILE A 31 -3.15 -0.15 3.47
CA ILE A 31 -1.88 0.21 2.85
C ILE A 31 -2.18 1.20 1.73
N GLU A 32 -1.60 2.38 1.84
CA GLU A 32 -1.49 3.31 0.74
C GLU A 32 -0.04 3.47 0.33
N VAL A 33 0.15 3.60 -0.96
CA VAL A 33 1.42 3.85 -1.57
C VAL A 33 1.32 5.09 -2.44
N GLY A 34 2.28 5.99 -2.30
CA GLY A 34 2.36 7.14 -3.19
C GLY A 34 3.67 7.90 -3.06
N CYS A 35 4.15 8.43 -4.19
CA CYS A 35 5.34 9.29 -4.25
C CYS A 35 5.17 10.64 -3.52
N HIS A 36 3.94 11.05 -3.24
CA HIS A 36 3.61 12.31 -2.57
C HIS A 36 2.68 12.09 -1.38
N PRO A 37 3.24 12.02 -0.16
CA PRO A 37 2.48 11.72 1.07
C PRO A 37 1.26 12.62 1.32
N LYS A 38 1.38 13.93 1.02
CA LYS A 38 0.34 14.93 1.34
C LYS A 38 -1.06 14.57 0.82
N GLY A 39 -1.18 14.07 -0.41
CA GLY A 39 -2.48 13.66 -0.97
C GLY A 39 -2.98 12.33 -0.40
N LYS A 40 -2.06 11.39 -0.13
CA LYS A 40 -2.37 10.05 0.38
C LYS A 40 -2.87 10.06 1.82
N TYR A 41 -2.41 10.98 2.66
CA TYR A 41 -2.94 11.14 4.02
C TYR A 41 -4.45 11.44 4.05
N GLY A 42 -4.94 12.29 3.14
CA GLY A 42 -6.36 12.61 3.01
C GLY A 42 -7.17 11.39 2.58
N GLN A 43 -6.68 10.66 1.58
CA GLN A 43 -7.32 9.43 1.10
C GLN A 43 -7.46 8.39 2.21
N LEU A 44 -6.40 8.15 2.98
CA LEU A 44 -6.42 7.24 4.14
C LEU A 44 -7.50 7.58 5.16
N ARG A 45 -7.64 8.87 5.49
CA ARG A 45 -8.67 9.37 6.41
C ARG A 45 -10.07 9.10 5.85
N ASP A 46 -10.28 9.43 4.58
CA ASP A 46 -11.59 9.31 3.95
C ASP A 46 -12.00 7.83 3.83
N LYS A 47 -11.07 6.95 3.46
CA LYS A 47 -11.26 5.49 3.43
C LYS A 47 -11.67 4.91 4.78
N ARG A 48 -11.02 5.35 5.86
CA ARG A 48 -11.40 4.98 7.24
C ARG A 48 -12.85 5.39 7.55
N LYS A 49 -13.28 6.59 7.11
CA LYS A 49 -14.66 7.07 7.29
C LYS A 49 -15.64 6.22 6.48
N PHE A 50 -15.31 5.89 5.24
CA PHE A 50 -16.13 5.03 4.38
C PHE A 50 -16.32 3.63 4.94
N LEU A 51 -15.25 2.95 5.35
CA LEU A 51 -15.39 1.61 5.92
C LEU A 51 -16.22 1.62 7.20
N LYS A 52 -16.10 2.68 8.03
CA LYS A 52 -16.94 2.84 9.21
C LYS A 52 -18.42 2.96 8.84
N GLN A 53 -18.75 3.66 7.77
CA GLN A 53 -20.13 3.77 7.26
C GLN A 53 -20.62 2.41 6.75
N PHE A 54 -19.85 1.77 5.86
CA PHE A 54 -20.15 0.43 5.36
C PHE A 54 -20.41 -0.57 6.50
N TRP A 55 -19.57 -0.55 7.54
CA TRP A 55 -19.75 -1.42 8.71
C TRP A 55 -21.07 -1.18 9.45
N GLN A 56 -21.50 0.08 9.55
CA GLN A 56 -22.77 0.42 10.20
C GLN A 56 -23.97 -0.12 9.42
N GLU A 57 -23.88 -0.05 8.10
CA GLU A 57 -24.94 -0.45 7.18
C GLU A 57 -25.04 -1.97 7.07
N GLU A 58 -23.91 -2.65 6.84
CA GLU A 58 -23.88 -4.08 6.53
C GLU A 58 -23.78 -4.99 7.76
N TYR A 59 -23.12 -4.54 8.84
CA TYR A 59 -22.82 -5.41 9.98
C TYR A 59 -23.58 -5.03 11.25
N LYS A 60 -23.57 -3.74 11.61
CA LYS A 60 -24.19 -3.29 12.85
C LYS A 60 -25.71 -3.40 12.83
N LYS A 61 -26.37 -2.92 11.76
CA LYS A 61 -27.84 -2.94 11.65
C LYS A 61 -28.39 -4.36 11.44
N PRO A 62 -27.85 -5.19 10.52
CA PRO A 62 -28.44 -6.50 10.23
C PRO A 62 -28.08 -7.57 11.26
N TYR A 63 -26.86 -7.53 11.82
CA TYR A 63 -26.34 -8.55 12.74
C TYR A 63 -26.17 -8.08 14.18
N GLY A 64 -26.52 -6.83 14.50
CA GLY A 64 -26.47 -6.29 15.87
C GLY A 64 -25.06 -6.08 16.43
N LEU A 65 -24.01 -6.07 15.61
CA LEU A 65 -22.63 -5.93 16.07
C LEU A 65 -22.36 -4.52 16.64
N ASN A 66 -22.16 -4.45 17.96
CA ASN A 66 -21.97 -3.20 18.70
C ASN A 66 -20.54 -2.61 18.63
N TRP A 67 -19.66 -3.20 17.82
CA TRP A 67 -18.26 -2.80 17.68
C TRP A 67 -17.92 -2.58 16.20
N THR A 68 -16.81 -1.89 15.95
CA THR A 68 -16.21 -1.70 14.61
C THR A 68 -14.75 -2.15 14.63
N PRO A 69 -14.20 -2.74 13.56
CA PRO A 69 -12.80 -3.14 13.50
C PRO A 69 -11.89 -1.96 13.80
N GLN A 70 -10.82 -2.23 14.55
CA GLN A 70 -9.75 -1.25 14.66
C GLN A 70 -9.01 -1.18 13.33
N MET A 71 -8.86 0.04 12.80
CA MET A 71 -8.22 0.31 11.53
C MET A 71 -6.84 0.93 11.74
N TYR A 72 -5.85 0.35 11.08
CA TYR A 72 -4.48 0.83 11.03
C TYR A 72 -4.18 1.37 9.63
N ARG A 73 -3.29 2.34 9.53
CA ARG A 73 -2.95 3.03 8.30
C ARG A 73 -1.46 2.98 8.07
N ALA A 74 -1.06 2.30 7.00
CA ALA A 74 0.29 2.29 6.51
C ALA A 74 0.40 3.21 5.29
N LEU A 75 1.41 4.07 5.29
CA LEU A 75 1.78 4.88 4.14
C LEU A 75 3.18 4.50 3.67
N VAL A 76 3.29 4.10 2.43
CA VAL A 76 4.55 3.84 1.75
C VAL A 76 4.83 4.98 0.80
N HIS A 77 6.05 5.51 0.83
CA HIS A 77 6.49 6.44 -0.19
C HIS A 77 7.95 6.26 -0.54
N TYR A 78 8.25 6.60 -1.78
CA TYR A 78 9.61 6.60 -2.30
C TYR A 78 10.04 8.04 -2.43
N ASP A 79 10.57 8.69 -1.39
CA ASP A 79 11.12 10.06 -1.52
C ASP A 79 12.13 10.32 -0.40
N PRO A 80 13.42 9.99 -0.62
CA PRO A 80 14.43 10.08 0.44
C PRO A 80 14.74 11.53 0.84
N HIS A 81 14.45 12.51 -0.02
CA HIS A 81 14.71 13.92 0.25
C HIS A 81 13.54 14.63 0.92
N ARG A 82 12.34 14.04 0.90
CA ARG A 82 11.20 14.57 1.65
C ARG A 82 11.25 14.09 3.08
N ASN A 83 11.72 14.96 3.96
CA ASN A 83 11.40 14.87 5.37
C ASN A 83 9.91 15.21 5.51
N THR A 84 9.04 14.20 5.47
CA THR A 84 7.64 14.42 5.84
C THR A 84 7.55 14.32 7.35
N GLN A 85 7.29 15.46 8.00
CA GLN A 85 6.78 15.41 9.36
C GLN A 85 5.43 14.67 9.29
N PRO A 86 5.23 13.64 10.12
CA PRO A 86 3.96 12.93 10.15
C PRO A 86 2.86 13.93 10.52
N PRO A 87 1.73 13.94 9.81
CA PRO A 87 0.64 14.84 10.12
C PRO A 87 0.02 14.48 11.47
N ILE A 88 -0.48 15.48 12.19
CA ILE A 88 -1.11 15.34 13.51
C ILE A 88 -2.63 15.13 13.33
N GLY A 89 -3.28 14.48 14.31
CA GLY A 89 -4.74 14.37 14.38
C GLY A 89 -5.33 13.36 13.39
N GLU A 90 -6.41 13.74 12.69
CA GLU A 90 -7.15 12.81 11.83
C GLU A 90 -6.32 12.21 10.68
N LEU A 91 -5.21 12.85 10.31
CA LEU A 91 -4.34 12.43 9.20
C LEU A 91 -3.18 11.51 9.64
N GLN A 92 -2.96 11.32 10.95
CA GLN A 92 -1.82 10.57 11.49
C GLN A 92 -1.80 9.10 11.05
N THR A 93 -0.76 8.67 10.34
CA THR A 93 -0.56 7.26 9.99
C THR A 93 -0.09 6.44 11.19
N ASP A 94 -0.45 5.15 11.21
CA ASP A 94 0.05 4.21 12.22
C ASP A 94 1.46 3.72 11.88
N LEU A 95 1.76 3.64 10.58
CA LEU A 95 3.02 3.20 10.01
C LEU A 95 3.36 4.07 8.79
N THR A 96 4.60 4.56 8.70
CA THR A 96 5.14 5.27 7.54
C THR A 96 6.44 4.61 7.10
N ILE A 97 6.53 4.25 5.84
CA ILE A 97 7.67 3.55 5.24
C ILE A 97 8.24 4.43 4.13
N THR A 98 9.53 4.75 4.26
CA THR A 98 10.26 5.57 3.28
C THR A 98 11.38 4.76 2.67
N TYR A 99 11.31 4.48 1.37
CA TYR A 99 12.43 3.88 0.65
C TYR A 99 13.62 4.84 0.56
N GLN A 100 14.80 4.32 0.90
CA GLN A 100 16.07 5.03 0.74
C GLN A 100 16.73 4.73 -0.59
N TYR A 101 16.61 3.49 -1.08
CA TYR A 101 17.17 3.03 -2.35
C TYR A 101 16.39 1.80 -2.88
N ILE A 102 16.76 1.34 -4.08
CA ILE A 102 16.28 0.08 -4.68
C ILE A 102 17.49 -0.86 -4.72
N THR A 103 17.31 -2.12 -4.35
CA THR A 103 18.36 -3.14 -4.46
C THR A 103 18.25 -3.92 -5.79
N PRO A 104 19.35 -4.53 -6.27
CA PRO A 104 19.30 -5.42 -7.43
C PRO A 104 18.31 -6.58 -7.26
N GLU A 105 18.20 -7.14 -6.05
CA GLU A 105 17.30 -8.26 -5.74
C GLU A 105 15.83 -7.85 -5.87
N MET A 106 15.50 -6.61 -5.48
CA MET A 106 14.16 -6.06 -5.65
C MET A 106 13.77 -6.03 -7.13
N LEU A 107 14.66 -5.57 -8.01
CA LEU A 107 14.42 -5.57 -9.46
C LEU A 107 14.38 -6.97 -10.04
N ALA A 108 15.29 -7.84 -9.65
CA ALA A 108 15.30 -9.22 -10.09
C ALA A 108 13.99 -9.95 -9.74
N SER A 109 13.35 -9.58 -8.63
CA SER A 109 12.08 -10.17 -8.18
C SER A 109 10.81 -9.66 -8.89
N LEU A 110 10.96 -8.70 -9.82
CA LEU A 110 9.84 -8.22 -10.63
C LEU A 110 9.45 -9.26 -11.68
N SER A 111 8.17 -9.63 -11.71
CA SER A 111 7.58 -10.46 -12.76
C SER A 111 7.55 -9.73 -14.10
N GLU A 112 7.39 -10.48 -15.19
CA GLU A 112 7.24 -9.87 -16.52
C GLU A 112 6.00 -8.98 -16.64
N ASP A 113 4.92 -9.29 -15.91
CA ASP A 113 3.72 -8.45 -15.90
C ASP A 113 3.95 -7.14 -15.11
N GLU A 114 4.70 -7.21 -14.02
CA GLU A 114 5.10 -6.03 -13.24
C GLU A 114 6.02 -5.12 -14.06
N ARG A 115 7.02 -5.70 -14.73
CA ARG A 115 7.94 -5.00 -15.64
C ARG A 115 7.18 -4.30 -16.76
N ARG A 116 6.25 -5.00 -17.42
CA ARG A 116 5.36 -4.41 -18.45
C ARG A 116 4.48 -3.30 -17.88
N THR A 117 3.97 -3.46 -16.67
CA THR A 117 3.14 -2.44 -16.01
C THR A 117 3.95 -1.18 -15.72
N ILE A 118 5.17 -1.31 -15.19
CA ILE A 118 6.08 -0.18 -14.95
C ILE A 118 6.39 0.57 -16.26
N ALA A 119 6.69 -0.17 -17.33
CA ALA A 119 6.98 0.40 -18.65
C ALA A 119 5.79 1.20 -19.23
N LYS A 120 4.54 0.74 -19.05
CA LYS A 120 3.34 1.45 -19.51
C LYS A 120 3.20 2.86 -18.91
N TYR A 121 3.72 3.13 -17.71
CA TYR A 121 3.63 4.47 -17.13
C TYR A 121 4.53 5.52 -17.83
N VAL A 122 5.41 5.10 -18.74
CA VAL A 122 6.21 5.98 -19.60
C VAL A 122 5.40 6.58 -20.75
N THR A 123 4.36 5.89 -21.24
CA THR A 123 3.64 6.26 -22.48
C THR A 123 2.77 7.51 -22.33
N HIS A 124 2.62 8.03 -21.12
CA HIS A 124 1.87 9.26 -20.83
C HIS A 124 2.71 10.54 -20.91
N VAL A 125 3.92 10.45 -21.48
CA VAL A 125 4.75 11.63 -21.78
C VAL A 125 4.26 12.25 -23.09
N HIS A 126 3.88 13.54 -23.05
CA HIS A 126 3.31 14.28 -24.19
C HIS A 126 4.20 14.39 -25.44
N ASP A 127 5.48 14.05 -25.32
CA ASP A 127 6.48 14.13 -26.39
C ASP A 127 6.88 12.70 -26.79
N GLU A 128 6.38 12.22 -27.93
CA GLU A 128 6.52 10.83 -28.36
C GLU A 128 7.98 10.38 -28.51
N ARG A 129 8.84 11.25 -29.03
CA ARG A 129 10.27 10.94 -29.20
C ARG A 129 10.93 10.71 -27.84
N ARG A 130 10.66 11.61 -26.89
CA ARG A 130 11.18 11.48 -25.52
C ARG A 130 10.57 10.32 -24.75
N ALA A 131 9.28 10.03 -24.97
CA ALA A 131 8.63 8.86 -24.38
C ALA A 131 9.33 7.57 -24.83
N LYS A 132 9.67 7.48 -26.12
CA LYS A 132 10.40 6.34 -26.69
C LYS A 132 11.81 6.20 -26.11
N ASP A 133 12.56 7.30 -26.00
CA ASP A 133 13.93 7.28 -25.42
C ASP A 133 13.92 6.88 -23.94
N LEU A 134 12.95 7.39 -23.17
CA LEU A 134 12.76 7.04 -21.76
C LEU A 134 12.34 5.57 -21.60
N LEU A 135 11.45 5.09 -22.48
CA LEU A 135 10.99 3.70 -22.48
C LEU A 135 12.16 2.77 -22.74
N HIS A 136 12.94 3.02 -23.79
CA HIS A 136 14.14 2.26 -24.11
C HIS A 136 15.15 2.26 -22.95
N THR A 137 15.33 3.41 -22.29
CA THR A 137 16.21 3.52 -21.11
C THR A 137 15.72 2.67 -19.95
N LEU A 138 14.42 2.72 -19.65
CA LEU A 138 13.80 1.96 -18.57
C LEU A 138 13.82 0.45 -18.86
N GLU A 139 13.51 0.04 -20.07
CA GLU A 139 13.60 -1.36 -20.51
C GLU A 139 15.02 -1.88 -20.38
N GLY A 140 16.03 -1.10 -20.80
CA GLY A 140 17.43 -1.44 -20.62
C GLY A 140 17.79 -1.64 -19.15
N ILE A 141 17.40 -0.71 -18.28
CA ILE A 141 17.60 -0.78 -16.82
C ILE A 141 16.95 -2.02 -16.21
N LEU A 142 15.68 -2.29 -16.57
CA LEU A 142 14.95 -3.45 -16.07
C LEU A 142 15.61 -4.74 -16.55
N HIS A 143 16.01 -4.82 -17.82
CA HIS A 143 16.65 -6.01 -18.38
C HIS A 143 18.00 -6.31 -17.72
N THR A 144 18.79 -5.29 -17.40
CA THR A 144 20.10 -5.45 -16.73
C THR A 144 20.01 -5.47 -15.20
N ASN A 145 18.81 -5.33 -14.62
CA ASN A 145 18.57 -5.14 -13.18
C ASN A 145 19.47 -4.04 -12.56
N ASP A 146 19.68 -2.94 -13.29
CA ASP A 146 20.53 -1.82 -12.87
C ASP A 146 19.80 -0.93 -11.84
N ALA A 147 19.81 -1.38 -10.58
CA ALA A 147 19.10 -0.73 -9.49
C ALA A 147 19.59 0.69 -9.19
N GLU A 148 20.89 0.95 -9.34
CA GLU A 148 21.47 2.28 -9.14
C GLU A 148 20.97 3.26 -10.19
N ARG A 149 20.98 2.87 -11.47
CA ARG A 149 20.50 3.71 -12.55
C ARG A 149 18.98 3.91 -12.48
N LEU A 150 18.22 2.91 -12.05
CA LEU A 150 16.79 3.10 -11.77
C LEU A 150 16.56 4.08 -10.62
N HIS A 151 17.30 3.90 -9.52
CA HIS A 151 17.20 4.77 -8.36
C HIS A 151 17.47 6.22 -8.78
N ARG A 152 18.61 6.47 -9.45
CA ARG A 152 18.97 7.79 -10.02
C ARG A 152 17.87 8.35 -10.92
N LEU A 153 17.39 7.55 -11.87
CA LEU A 153 16.30 7.96 -12.77
C LEU A 153 15.07 8.44 -11.99
N ILE A 154 14.69 7.75 -10.91
CA ILE A 154 13.50 8.09 -10.11
C ILE A 154 13.73 9.30 -9.19
N ILE A 155 14.93 9.47 -8.61
CA ILE A 155 15.22 10.55 -7.66
C ILE A 155 15.65 11.87 -8.33
N GLU A 156 16.20 11.79 -9.55
CA GLU A 156 16.62 12.98 -10.29
C GLU A 156 15.43 13.92 -10.51
N ARG A 157 15.62 15.21 -10.14
CA ARG A 157 14.57 16.24 -10.04
C ARG A 157 13.99 16.70 -11.39
N ASN A 158 13.99 15.84 -12.40
CA ASN A 158 13.42 16.15 -13.72
C ASN A 158 11.91 15.88 -13.76
N GLY A 159 11.17 16.78 -13.08
CA GLY A 159 9.76 17.06 -13.35
C GLY A 159 8.75 15.99 -12.94
N THR A 160 7.49 16.40 -12.92
CA THR A 160 6.28 15.60 -12.69
C THR A 160 6.17 14.32 -13.56
N ARG A 161 7.02 14.19 -14.58
CA ARG A 161 7.01 13.17 -15.63
C ARG A 161 7.34 11.76 -15.13
N LEU A 162 8.24 11.63 -14.15
CA LEU A 162 8.61 10.34 -13.54
C LEU A 162 7.84 10.04 -12.25
N SER A 163 6.99 10.96 -11.80
CA SER A 163 6.21 10.82 -10.55
C SER A 163 5.27 9.61 -10.58
N ARG A 164 4.77 9.24 -11.76
CA ARG A 164 3.93 8.05 -11.95
C ARG A 164 4.72 6.75 -11.85
N ILE A 165 5.88 6.67 -12.49
CA ILE A 165 6.79 5.51 -12.39
C ILE A 165 7.24 5.36 -10.94
N LYS A 166 7.64 6.46 -10.30
CA LYS A 166 7.98 6.54 -8.88
C LYS A 166 6.85 6.00 -7.99
N GLY A 167 5.61 6.42 -8.24
CA GLY A 167 4.43 5.93 -7.53
C GLY A 167 4.22 4.44 -7.73
N LYS A 168 4.26 3.96 -8.98
CA LYS A 168 4.02 2.55 -9.30
C LYS A 168 5.13 1.62 -8.80
N MET A 169 6.38 2.07 -8.87
CA MET A 169 7.51 1.37 -8.27
C MET A 169 7.36 1.27 -6.77
N ALA A 170 7.01 2.38 -6.10
CA ALA A 170 6.75 2.36 -4.66
C ALA A 170 5.63 1.36 -4.33
N GLU A 171 4.58 1.31 -5.14
CA GLU A 171 3.43 0.42 -4.96
C GLU A 171 3.83 -1.05 -5.04
N ILE A 172 4.44 -1.46 -6.15
CA ILE A 172 4.86 -2.85 -6.38
C ILE A 172 5.87 -3.30 -5.33
N LEU A 173 6.90 -2.47 -5.08
CA LEU A 173 7.94 -2.81 -4.11
C LEU A 173 7.40 -2.83 -2.69
N GLY A 174 6.55 -1.85 -2.35
CA GLY A 174 5.90 -1.75 -1.04
C GLY A 174 5.09 -2.98 -0.73
N LEU A 175 4.22 -3.39 -1.66
CA LEU A 175 3.40 -4.59 -1.48
C LEU A 175 4.25 -5.86 -1.32
N LYS A 176 5.31 -6.04 -2.12
CA LYS A 176 6.24 -7.18 -1.96
C LYS A 176 6.95 -7.17 -0.60
N ASP A 177 7.36 -6.00 -0.11
CA ASP A 177 7.99 -5.90 1.20
C ASP A 177 7.00 -6.19 2.33
N PHE A 178 5.72 -5.79 2.19
CA PHE A 178 4.66 -6.23 3.08
C PHE A 178 4.51 -7.74 3.05
N GLU A 179 4.34 -8.36 1.87
CA GLU A 179 4.19 -9.82 1.72
C GLU A 179 5.31 -10.60 2.40
N ARG A 180 6.56 -10.16 2.21
CA ARG A 180 7.75 -10.80 2.81
C ARG A 180 7.85 -10.60 4.32
N SER A 181 7.22 -9.56 4.85
CA SER A 181 7.34 -9.17 6.27
C SER A 181 6.13 -9.58 7.12
N ILE A 182 5.06 -10.06 6.49
CA ILE A 182 3.81 -10.44 7.17
C ILE A 182 4.07 -11.57 8.16
N PRO A 183 3.71 -11.38 9.44
CA PRO A 183 3.79 -12.43 10.43
C PRO A 183 2.66 -13.45 10.25
N SER A 184 2.84 -14.64 10.84
CA SER A 184 1.82 -15.68 10.85
C SER A 184 0.48 -15.19 11.42
N GLY A 185 -0.61 -15.51 10.73
CA GLY A 185 -1.97 -15.15 11.14
C GLY A 185 -2.43 -13.75 10.71
N MET A 186 -1.74 -13.15 9.75
CA MET A 186 -2.16 -11.96 9.03
C MET A 186 -2.23 -12.28 7.53
N ASN A 187 -3.23 -11.75 6.84
CA ASN A 187 -3.36 -11.88 5.38
C ASN A 187 -3.28 -10.50 4.74
N LEU A 188 -2.66 -10.42 3.58
CA LEU A 188 -2.70 -9.25 2.70
C LEU A 188 -3.54 -9.56 1.48
N TYR A 189 -4.46 -8.67 1.18
CA TYR A 189 -5.23 -8.65 -0.05
C TYR A 189 -4.84 -7.42 -0.85
N GLN A 190 -4.39 -7.61 -2.08
CA GLN A 190 -3.95 -6.52 -2.96
C GLN A 190 -5.14 -5.85 -3.63
N ASN A 191 -4.94 -4.63 -4.16
CA ASN A 191 -5.97 -3.88 -4.89
C ASN A 191 -6.70 -4.71 -5.96
N GLY A 192 -5.96 -5.48 -6.76
CA GLY A 192 -6.53 -6.30 -7.84
C GLY A 192 -7.52 -7.37 -7.37
N GLU A 193 -7.55 -7.67 -6.08
CA GLU A 193 -8.48 -8.62 -5.46
C GLU A 193 -9.70 -7.92 -4.84
N ILE A 194 -9.73 -6.58 -4.83
CA ILE A 194 -10.71 -5.75 -4.11
C ILE A 194 -11.38 -4.77 -5.09
N GLU A 195 -12.35 -5.25 -5.87
CA GLU A 195 -12.99 -4.48 -6.97
C GLU A 195 -13.91 -3.34 -6.47
N TYR A 196 -14.25 -3.27 -5.18
CA TYR A 196 -15.25 -2.29 -4.70
C TYR A 196 -14.74 -0.87 -4.49
N PHE A 197 -13.43 -0.69 -4.25
CA PHE A 197 -12.87 0.64 -4.04
C PHE A 197 -12.62 1.40 -5.36
N THR A 198 -12.93 0.79 -6.50
CA THR A 198 -12.67 1.33 -7.85
C THR A 198 -13.93 1.83 -8.57
N GLU A 199 -15.10 1.20 -8.42
CA GLU A 199 -16.23 1.45 -9.36
C GLU A 199 -17.32 2.44 -8.91
N ARG A 200 -17.63 2.59 -7.61
CA ARG A 200 -18.85 3.33 -7.19
C ARG A 200 -18.67 4.83 -6.92
N TYR A 201 -17.44 5.33 -6.82
CA TYR A 201 -17.21 6.74 -6.45
C TYR A 201 -16.14 7.36 -7.36
N ARG A 202 -16.53 8.39 -8.15
CA ARG A 202 -15.69 9.19 -9.05
C ARG A 202 -14.42 9.80 -8.42
N ASN A 203 -14.25 9.67 -7.11
CA ASN A 203 -13.09 10.10 -6.35
C ASN A 203 -12.25 8.86 -5.98
N GLY A 204 -11.36 8.46 -6.89
CA GLY A 204 -10.45 7.31 -6.78
C GLY A 204 -9.88 7.13 -5.38
N THR A 205 -10.46 6.18 -4.65
CA THR A 205 -10.00 5.74 -3.34
C THR A 205 -9.52 4.29 -3.45
N GLU A 206 -8.67 4.03 -4.45
CA GLU A 206 -7.93 2.78 -4.62
C GLU A 206 -7.02 2.55 -3.42
N ILE A 207 -7.36 1.60 -2.54
CA ILE A 207 -6.44 1.11 -1.52
C ILE A 207 -5.47 0.16 -2.20
N ASP A 208 -4.16 0.34 -2.00
CA ASP A 208 -3.15 -0.49 -2.65
C ASP A 208 -3.11 -1.91 -2.04
N GLY A 209 -3.43 -2.04 -0.74
CA GLY A 209 -3.68 -3.34 -0.10
C GLY A 209 -4.40 -3.27 1.25
N ILE A 210 -5.09 -4.35 1.61
CA ILE A 210 -5.78 -4.52 2.91
C ILE A 210 -5.15 -5.68 3.68
N LEU A 211 -4.66 -5.38 4.88
CA LEU A 211 -4.24 -6.37 5.87
C LEU A 211 -5.43 -6.79 6.73
N THR A 212 -5.57 -8.08 6.99
CA THR A 212 -6.52 -8.63 7.96
C THR A 212 -5.79 -9.42 9.01
N PHE A 213 -6.10 -9.19 10.28
CA PHE A 213 -5.39 -9.81 11.39
C PHE A 213 -6.17 -9.74 12.70
N TYR A 214 -5.68 -10.49 13.68
CA TYR A 214 -6.21 -10.51 15.03
C TYR A 214 -5.13 -10.08 16.02
N ALA A 215 -5.51 -9.25 16.99
CA ALA A 215 -4.61 -8.66 18.00
C ALA A 215 -3.67 -7.56 17.46
N GLN A 216 -3.34 -6.57 18.28
CA GLN A 216 -2.49 -5.43 17.86
C GLN A 216 -1.04 -5.86 17.65
N GLU A 217 -0.60 -6.87 18.38
CA GLU A 217 0.76 -7.39 18.41
C GLU A 217 1.22 -7.84 17.02
N ARG A 218 0.31 -8.35 16.18
CA ARG A 218 0.63 -8.73 14.80
C ARG A 218 1.03 -7.53 13.93
N PHE A 219 0.41 -6.37 14.14
CA PHE A 219 0.79 -5.16 13.42
C PHE A 219 2.13 -4.60 13.91
N ILE A 220 2.42 -4.73 15.20
CA ILE A 220 3.72 -4.37 15.77
C ILE A 220 4.80 -5.30 15.21
N GLU A 221 4.57 -6.61 15.18
CA GLU A 221 5.49 -7.61 14.63
C GLU A 221 5.80 -7.35 13.14
N LEU A 222 4.78 -7.03 12.33
CA LEU A 222 4.95 -6.58 10.95
C LEU A 222 5.86 -5.34 10.87
N THR A 223 5.63 -4.36 11.73
CA THR A 223 6.43 -3.13 11.78
C THR A 223 7.90 -3.43 12.10
N GLU A 224 8.15 -4.31 13.07
CA GLU A 224 9.50 -4.75 13.43
C GLU A 224 10.17 -5.57 12.31
N ASN A 225 9.43 -6.38 11.56
CA ASN A 225 9.97 -7.10 10.41
C ASN A 225 10.37 -6.14 9.29
N LEU A 226 9.53 -5.15 8.98
CA LEU A 226 9.84 -4.11 7.99
C LEU A 226 11.06 -3.27 8.39
N ARG A 227 11.26 -3.01 9.70
CA ARG A 227 12.44 -2.30 10.22
C ARG A 227 13.76 -3.02 9.97
N LYS A 228 13.74 -4.35 9.83
CA LYS A 228 14.94 -5.14 9.52
C LYS A 228 15.40 -4.96 8.07
N LEU A 229 14.56 -4.41 7.20
CA LEU A 229 14.89 -4.14 5.81
C LEU A 229 15.71 -2.86 5.70
N ASN A 230 17.00 -3.01 5.37
CA ASN A 230 17.99 -1.93 5.33
C ASN A 230 17.72 -0.86 4.26
N HIS A 231 16.87 -1.15 3.27
CA HIS A 231 16.47 -0.21 2.22
C HIS A 231 15.31 0.70 2.63
N LEU A 232 14.74 0.51 3.83
CA LEU A 232 13.61 1.26 4.36
C LEU A 232 13.99 2.09 5.59
N VAL A 233 13.36 3.25 5.71
CA VAL A 233 13.21 3.97 6.98
C VAL A 233 11.77 3.81 7.43
N VAL A 234 11.57 3.21 8.60
CA VAL A 234 10.23 2.88 9.12
C VAL A 234 9.96 3.71 10.38
N ARG A 235 8.87 4.48 10.35
CA ARG A 235 8.36 5.25 11.48
C ARG A 235 6.99 4.73 11.87
N ASP A 236 6.74 4.52 13.15
CA ASP A 236 5.44 4.13 13.67
C ASP A 236 4.96 5.09 14.76
N ARG A 237 3.71 4.96 15.18
CA ARG A 237 3.10 5.85 16.18
C ARG A 237 3.49 5.56 17.64
N TRP A 238 4.09 4.41 17.93
CA TRP A 238 4.47 3.95 19.26
C TRP A 238 5.92 4.35 19.62
N HIS A 239 6.78 4.53 18.61
CA HIS A 239 8.22 4.77 18.77
C HIS A 239 8.69 5.98 17.95
N GLN A 240 8.03 7.13 18.13
CA GLN A 240 8.39 8.39 17.48
C GLN A 240 9.74 8.95 17.95
#